data_AF-A0A7V4B1Y6-F1
#
_entry.id   AF-A0A7V4B1Y6-F1
#
_cell.length_a   1.000
_cell.length_b   1.000
_cell.length_c   1.000
_cell.angle_alpha   90.00
_cell.angle_beta   90.00
_cell.angle_gamma   90.00
#
_symmetry.space_group_name_H-M   'P 1'
#
loop_
_entity.id
_entity.type
_entity.pdbx_description
1 polymer ?
#
loop_
_entity_poly.entity_id
_entity_poly.type
_entity_poly.pdbx_seq_one_letter_code
_entity_poly.pdbx_strand_id
1 'polypeptide(L)'
;MQDDALPPVMRYVENNPVRARLARRAWQYEWSSAAAHTGAQDAAGILCLDAWRKLATPESWKAYLIERTDEEFVRTLRLRTSRGRPLGSDSFISKLETIAGRRLRALPNGRPRKETP
;
A
#
# COMPACT_ATOMS: atom_id res chain seq x y z
N MET A 1 -12.26 6.16 -5.60
CA MET A 1 -10.81 5.91 -5.55
C MET A 1 -10.43 5.39 -6.92
N GLN A 2 -9.79 6.22 -7.75
CA GLN A 2 -9.23 5.79 -9.03
C GLN A 2 -8.21 4.67 -8.77
N ASP A 3 -8.04 3.75 -9.71
CA ASP A 3 -7.20 2.55 -9.57
C ASP A 3 -5.68 2.84 -9.44
N ASP A 4 -5.27 4.10 -9.30
CA ASP A 4 -3.89 4.55 -9.11
C ASP A 4 -3.57 4.87 -7.64
N ALA A 5 -3.73 3.87 -6.76
CA ALA A 5 -3.39 3.99 -5.34
C ALA A 5 -1.94 3.51 -5.03
N LEU A 6 -1.17 3.09 -6.04
CA LEU A 6 0.12 2.45 -5.82
C LEU A 6 1.16 3.40 -5.21
N PRO A 7 1.42 4.61 -5.75
CA PRO A 7 2.38 5.54 -5.13
C PRO A 7 2.07 5.88 -3.67
N PRO A 8 0.85 6.27 -3.26
CA PRO A 8 0.59 6.62 -1.86
C PRO A 8 0.67 5.40 -0.92
N VAL A 9 0.30 4.20 -1.36
CA VAL A 9 0.50 2.96 -0.57
C VAL A 9 1.99 2.64 -0.42
N MET A 10 2.75 2.69 -1.50
CA MET A 10 4.20 2.42 -1.46
C MET A 10 4.92 3.41 -0.55
N ARG A 11 4.60 4.70 -0.64
CA ARG A 11 5.14 5.74 0.26
C ARG A 11 4.78 5.47 1.72
N TYR A 12 3.57 4.99 2.01
CA TYR A 12 3.19 4.61 3.36
C TYR A 12 4.06 3.46 3.89
N VAL A 13 4.26 2.42 3.08
CA VAL A 13 5.06 1.25 3.45
C VAL A 13 6.51 1.65 3.71
N GLU A 14 7.11 2.41 2.81
CA GLU A 14 8.53 2.79 2.90
C GLU A 14 8.82 3.83 3.98
N ASN A 15 7.84 4.64 4.37
CA ASN A 15 7.96 5.55 5.50
C ASN A 15 7.64 4.89 6.86
N ASN A 16 7.32 3.59 6.92
CA ASN A 16 7.12 2.90 8.19
C ASN A 16 8.32 3.02 9.15
N PRO A 17 9.59 2.85 8.72
CA PRO A 17 10.75 3.01 9.60
C PRO A 17 10.92 4.45 10.11
N VAL A 18 10.60 5.45 9.27
CA VAL A 18 10.63 6.86 9.67
C VAL A 18 9.58 7.14 10.73
N ARG A 19 8.35 6.66 10.50
CA ARG A 19 7.25 6.79 11.47
C ARG A 19 7.57 6.10 12.80
N ALA A 20 8.23 4.94 12.75
CA ALA A 20 8.67 4.18 13.91
C ALA A 20 9.93 4.77 14.59
N ARG A 21 10.48 5.88 14.05
CA ARG A 21 11.72 6.53 14.52
C ARG A 21 12.96 5.64 14.45
N LEU A 22 12.96 4.66 13.55
CA LEU A 22 14.10 3.79 13.28
C LEU A 22 15.10 4.40 12.29
N ALA A 23 14.64 5.35 11.47
CA ALA A 23 15.48 6.08 10.51
C ALA A 23 15.00 7.53 10.33
N ARG A 24 15.90 8.45 9.97
CA ARG A 24 15.54 9.85 9.67
C ARG A 24 14.93 9.99 8.27
N ARG A 25 15.38 9.17 7.32
CA ARG A 25 14.84 9.09 5.95
C ARG A 25 14.54 7.63 5.60
N ALA A 26 13.51 7.39 4.79
CA ALA A 26 13.09 6.04 4.41
C ALA A 26 14.23 5.21 3.80
N TRP A 27 14.98 5.80 2.86
CA TRP A 27 16.11 5.15 2.18
C TRP A 27 17.35 4.92 3.05
N GLN A 28 17.35 5.32 4.32
CA GLN A 28 18.42 5.02 5.27
C GLN A 28 18.16 3.73 6.07
N TYR A 29 16.95 3.16 5.96
CA TYR A 29 16.62 1.92 6.65
C TYR A 29 16.97 0.71 5.78
N GLU A 30 18.00 -0.03 6.19
CA GLU A 30 18.59 -1.14 5.45
C GLU A 30 17.61 -2.28 5.16
N TRP A 31 16.63 -2.49 6.05
CA TRP A 31 15.66 -3.58 5.95
C TRP A 31 14.40 -3.16 5.18
N SER A 32 14.57 -2.40 4.10
CA SER A 32 13.48 -1.98 3.20
C SER A 32 13.94 -1.78 1.76
N SER A 33 12.99 -1.84 0.82
CA SER A 33 13.21 -1.53 -0.61
C SER A 33 13.50 -0.05 -0.90
N ALA A 34 13.30 0.85 0.08
CA ALA A 34 13.35 2.29 -0.14
C ALA A 34 14.71 2.76 -0.68
N ALA A 35 15.81 2.16 -0.23
CA ALA A 35 17.14 2.49 -0.75
C ALA A 35 17.25 2.19 -2.26
N ALA A 36 16.81 1.00 -2.69
CA ALA A 36 16.87 0.60 -4.09
C ALA A 36 15.94 1.44 -4.99
N HIS A 37 14.71 1.71 -4.53
CA HIS A 37 13.78 2.59 -5.23
C HIS A 37 14.26 4.05 -5.32
N THR A 38 15.23 4.43 -4.49
CA THR A 38 15.87 5.75 -4.48
C THR A 38 17.30 5.74 -5.02
N GLY A 39 17.66 4.69 -5.79
CA GLY A 39 18.87 4.66 -6.63
C GLY A 39 20.04 3.87 -6.06
N ALA A 40 19.91 3.26 -4.87
CA ALA A 40 20.90 2.30 -4.39
C ALA A 40 20.83 0.98 -5.17
N GLN A 41 21.90 0.19 -5.10
CA GLN A 41 21.92 -1.15 -5.70
C GLN A 41 20.99 -2.09 -4.92
N ASP A 42 20.14 -2.82 -5.64
CA ASP A 42 19.45 -3.99 -5.07
C ASP A 42 20.44 -5.15 -5.00
N ALA A 43 21.10 -5.30 -3.86
CA ALA A 43 22.08 -6.37 -3.65
C ALA A 43 21.47 -7.78 -3.72
N ALA A 44 20.19 -7.92 -3.37
CA ALA A 44 19.50 -9.21 -3.39
C ALA A 44 18.96 -9.58 -4.78
N GLY A 45 18.77 -8.59 -5.66
CA GLY A 45 18.25 -8.79 -7.02
C GLY A 45 16.80 -9.30 -7.05
N ILE A 46 16.03 -9.06 -5.99
CA ILE A 46 14.66 -9.55 -5.83
C ILE A 46 13.62 -8.49 -6.22
N LEU A 47 14.02 -7.24 -6.42
CA LEU A 47 13.13 -6.14 -6.74
C LEU A 47 12.95 -6.00 -8.25
N CYS A 48 11.71 -5.74 -8.68
CA CYS A 48 11.39 -5.45 -10.07
C CYS A 48 11.68 -3.97 -10.42
N LEU A 49 12.96 -3.60 -10.41
CA LEU A 49 13.37 -2.20 -10.62
C LEU A 49 13.05 -1.67 -12.02
N ASP A 50 12.94 -2.53 -13.03
CA ASP A 50 12.56 -2.11 -14.39
C ASP A 50 11.12 -1.60 -14.46
N ALA A 51 10.19 -2.26 -13.75
CA ALA A 51 8.82 -1.78 -13.62
C ALA A 51 8.78 -0.49 -12.79
N TRP A 52 9.57 -0.43 -11.72
CA TRP A 52 9.67 0.74 -10.85
C TRP A 52 10.16 2.00 -11.59
N ARG A 53 11.21 1.85 -12.41
CA ARG A 53 11.80 2.95 -13.19
C ARG A 53 10.84 3.54 -14.22
N LYS A 54 9.79 2.81 -14.62
CA LYS A 54 8.69 3.33 -15.46
C LYS A 54 7.71 4.20 -14.66
N LEU A 55 7.63 4.01 -13.34
CA LEU A 55 6.74 4.75 -12.44
C LEU A 55 7.40 6.01 -11.89
N ALA A 56 8.67 5.92 -11.47
CA ALA A 56 9.38 7.03 -10.83
C ALA A 56 10.89 6.96 -11.08
N THR A 57 11.54 8.13 -11.11
CA THR A 57 13.00 8.22 -11.03
C THR A 57 13.43 8.17 -9.56
N PRO A 58 14.69 7.80 -9.26
CA PRO A 58 15.22 7.86 -7.91
C PRO A 58 15.00 9.21 -7.22
N GLU A 59 15.17 10.31 -7.94
CA GLU A 59 15.04 11.68 -7.43
C GLU A 59 13.58 12.03 -7.19
N SER A 60 12.67 11.70 -8.12
CA SER A 60 11.25 11.98 -7.95
C SER A 60 10.67 11.16 -6.80
N TRP A 61 11.13 9.93 -6.61
CA TRP A 61 10.70 9.11 -5.48
C TRP A 61 11.24 9.60 -4.14
N LYS A 62 12.50 10.06 -4.07
CA LYS A 62 13.04 10.72 -2.86
C LYS A 62 12.20 11.94 -2.48
N ALA A 63 11.88 12.80 -3.45
CA ALA A 63 11.04 13.97 -3.23
C ALA A 63 9.65 13.57 -2.74
N TYR A 64 9.05 12.58 -3.38
CA TYR A 64 7.75 12.08 -2.98
C TYR A 64 7.74 11.48 -1.57
N LEU A 65 8.79 10.76 -1.16
CA LEU A 65 8.86 10.18 0.20
C LEU A 65 8.88 11.23 1.32
N ILE A 66 9.33 12.47 1.06
CA ILE A 66 9.51 13.52 2.07
C ILE A 66 8.36 14.53 2.12
N GLU A 67 7.46 14.51 1.16
CA GLU A 67 6.28 15.37 1.12
C GLU A 67 5.29 15.07 2.28
N ARG A 68 4.30 15.95 2.47
CA ARG A 68 3.20 15.71 3.41
C ARG A 68 2.25 14.65 2.85
N THR A 69 1.93 13.65 3.68
CA THR A 69 1.04 12.54 3.27
C THR A 69 -0.41 12.92 3.54
N ASP A 70 -1.33 12.47 2.70
CA ASP A 70 -2.77 12.55 2.96
C ASP A 70 -3.15 11.68 4.18
N GLU A 71 -3.52 12.35 5.27
CA GLU A 71 -3.87 11.72 6.54
C GLU A 71 -5.16 10.90 6.45
N GLU A 72 -6.13 11.32 5.63
CA GLU A 72 -7.38 10.59 5.44
C GLU A 72 -7.15 9.29 4.65
N PHE A 73 -6.33 9.36 3.60
CA PHE A 73 -5.90 8.17 2.87
C PHE A 73 -5.16 7.19 3.80
N VAL A 74 -4.21 7.66 4.59
CA VAL A 74 -3.46 6.83 5.55
C VAL A 74 -4.38 6.20 6.59
N ARG A 75 -5.35 6.95 7.12
CA ARG A 75 -6.36 6.41 8.05
C ARG A 75 -7.16 5.29 7.39
N THR A 76 -7.57 5.48 6.15
CA THR A 76 -8.32 4.48 5.38
C THR A 76 -7.47 3.22 5.11
N LEU A 77 -6.23 3.39 4.66
CA LEU A 77 -5.28 2.30 4.43
C LEU A 77 -5.09 1.47 5.70
N ARG A 78 -4.79 2.12 6.84
CA ARG A 78 -4.63 1.44 8.13
C ARG A 78 -5.87 0.67 8.55
N LEU A 79 -7.05 1.27 8.42
CA LEU A 79 -8.31 0.63 8.79
C LEU A 79 -8.60 -0.61 7.94
N ARG A 80 -8.28 -0.56 6.64
CA ARG A 80 -8.46 -1.69 5.73
C ARG A 80 -7.47 -2.81 6.05
N THR A 81 -6.19 -2.48 6.20
CA THR A 81 -5.14 -3.45 6.55
C THR A 81 -5.38 -4.12 7.91
N SER A 82 -5.76 -3.36 8.95
CA SER A 82 -6.01 -3.93 10.28
C SER A 82 -7.19 -4.90 10.34
N ARG A 83 -8.14 -4.76 9.40
CA ARG A 83 -9.31 -5.64 9.29
C ARG A 83 -9.12 -6.75 8.24
N GLY A 84 -7.95 -6.86 7.62
CA GLY A 84 -7.68 -7.79 6.52
C GLY A 84 -8.56 -7.54 5.29
N ARG A 85 -8.96 -6.29 5.05
CA ARG A 85 -9.87 -5.91 3.94
C ARG A 85 -9.08 -5.31 2.78
N PRO A 86 -9.45 -5.59 1.52
CA PRO A 86 -8.80 -4.98 0.37
C PRO A 86 -9.04 -3.46 0.36
N LEU A 87 -8.03 -2.73 -0.12
CA LEU A 87 -8.12 -1.31 -0.48
C LEU A 87 -8.33 -1.24 -2.00
N GLY A 88 -9.41 -0.59 -2.43
CA GLY A 88 -9.70 -0.41 -3.85
C GLY A 88 -11.14 0.00 -4.10
N SER A 89 -11.45 0.27 -5.37
CA SER A 89 -12.81 0.52 -5.85
C SER A 89 -13.69 -0.74 -5.72
N ASP A 90 -15.01 -0.56 -5.73
CA ASP A 90 -15.92 -1.72 -5.71
C ASP A 90 -15.75 -2.62 -6.93
N SER A 91 -15.50 -2.05 -8.11
CA SER A 91 -15.21 -2.83 -9.31
C SER A 91 -13.91 -3.63 -9.17
N PHE A 92 -12.87 -3.04 -8.59
CA PHE A 92 -11.61 -3.75 -8.30
C PHE A 92 -11.81 -4.90 -7.31
N ILE A 93 -12.54 -4.67 -6.21
CA ILE A 93 -12.83 -5.71 -5.21
C ILE A 93 -13.68 -6.83 -5.82
N SER A 94 -14.67 -6.51 -6.65
CA SER A 94 -15.46 -7.54 -7.34
C SER A 94 -14.61 -8.40 -8.27
N LYS A 95 -13.66 -7.80 -9.00
CA LYS A 95 -12.69 -8.56 -9.81
C LYS A 95 -11.85 -9.49 -8.94
N LEU A 96 -11.36 -9.01 -7.79
CA LEU A 96 -10.61 -9.82 -6.86
C LEU A 96 -11.43 -10.98 -6.27
N GLU A 97 -12.71 -10.76 -5.96
CA GLU A 97 -13.61 -11.82 -5.47
C GLU A 97 -13.82 -12.91 -6.53
N THR A 98 -13.98 -12.52 -7.80
CA THR A 98 -14.06 -13.45 -8.92
C THR A 98 -12.79 -14.29 -9.06
N ILE A 99 -11.61 -13.66 -9.02
CA ILE A 99 -10.31 -14.34 -9.12
C ILE A 99 -10.09 -15.29 -7.94
N ALA A 100 -10.41 -14.83 -6.72
CA ALA A 100 -10.18 -15.59 -5.51
C ALA A 100 -11.22 -16.71 -5.29
N GLY A 101 -12.30 -16.74 -6.07
CA GLY A 101 -13.41 -17.68 -5.89
C GLY A 101 -14.12 -17.55 -4.54
N ARG A 102 -13.95 -16.41 -3.84
CA ARG A 102 -14.51 -16.17 -2.52
C ARG A 102 -14.77 -14.69 -2.28
N ARG A 103 -15.69 -14.40 -1.37
CA ARG A 103 -15.98 -13.05 -0.91
C ARG A 103 -14.82 -12.46 -0.10
N LEU A 104 -14.51 -11.20 -0.37
CA LEU A 104 -13.54 -10.36 0.34
C LEU A 104 -14.23 -9.20 1.09
N ARG A 105 -15.45 -8.84 0.69
CA ARG A 105 -16.27 -7.85 1.37
C ARG A 105 -16.79 -8.36 2.71
N ALA A 106 -16.81 -7.45 3.68
CA ALA A 106 -17.41 -7.72 4.98
C ALA A 106 -18.94 -7.79 4.86
N LEU A 107 -19.53 -8.73 5.58
CA LEU A 107 -20.96 -8.77 5.82
C LEU A 107 -21.35 -7.75 6.90
N PRO A 108 -22.64 -7.35 6.95
CA PRO A 108 -23.18 -6.62 8.10
C PRO A 108 -22.83 -7.33 9.40
N ASN A 109 -22.51 -6.54 10.43
CA ASN A 109 -22.24 -7.09 11.75
C ASN A 109 -23.50 -7.75 12.32
N GLY A 110 -23.35 -8.96 12.87
CA GLY A 110 -24.43 -9.68 13.54
C GLY A 110 -24.98 -10.86 12.73
N ARG A 111 -25.87 -11.61 13.36
CA ARG A 111 -26.56 -12.74 12.73
C ARG A 111 -27.54 -12.20 11.67
N PRO A 112 -27.60 -12.79 10.46
CA PRO A 112 -28.66 -12.48 9.51
C PRO A 112 -30.04 -12.59 10.17
N ARG A 113 -30.91 -11.61 9.91
CA ARG A 113 -32.28 -11.63 10.41
C ARG A 113 -32.95 -12.91 9.86
N LYS A 114 -33.62 -13.67 10.73
CA LYS A 114 -34.46 -14.78 10.26
C LYS A 114 -35.58 -14.19 9.41
N GLU A 115 -35.76 -14.71 8.20
CA GLU A 115 -36.96 -14.43 7.43
C GLU A 115 -38.14 -15.03 8.19
N THR A 116 -39.12 -14.20 8.54
CA THR A 116 -40.39 -14.68 9.08
C THR A 116 -41.18 -15.25 7.90
N PRO A 117 -41.79 -16.45 8.02
CA PRO A 117 -42.65 -17.01 6.97
C PRO A 117 -43.79 -16.08 6.57
#